data_AF-A0A8I0BVB2-F1
#
_entry.id   AF-A0A8I0BVB2-F1
#
_cell.length_a   1.000
_cell.length_b   1.000
_cell.length_c   1.000
_cell.angle_alpha   90.00
_cell.angle_beta   90.00
_cell.angle_gamma   90.00
#
_symmetry.space_group_name_H-M   'P 1'
#
loop_
_entity.id
_entity.type
_entity.pdbx_description
1 polymer ?
#
loop_
_entity_poly.entity_id
_entity_poly.type
_entity_poly.pdbx_seq_one_letter_code
_entity_poly.pdbx_strand_id
1 'polypeptide(L)' 'MSRRRHTPEQIITALREAEVGLARGKTVRMVIRELGISEQTY' A
#
# COMPACT_ATOMS: atom_id res chain seq x y z
N MET A 1 20.84 6.59 1.69
CA MET A 1 19.61 5.82 1.37
C MET A 1 19.29 6.06 -0.10
N SER A 2 19.60 5.12 -0.98
CA SER A 2 19.18 5.19 -2.38
C SER A 2 17.66 5.30 -2.42
N ARG A 3 17.12 6.39 -2.97
CA ARG A 3 15.68 6.56 -3.19
C ARG A 3 15.23 5.45 -4.14
N ARG A 4 14.74 4.33 -3.59
CA ARG A 4 14.04 3.32 -4.39
C ARG A 4 12.80 4.02 -4.93
N ARG A 5 12.85 4.39 -6.22
CA ARG A 5 11.69 4.95 -6.91
C ARG A 5 10.79 3.77 -7.23
N HIS A 6 9.57 3.78 -6.71
CA HIS A 6 8.54 2.89 -7.19
C HIS A 6 8.14 3.34 -8.60
N THR A 7 8.01 2.38 -9.50
CA THR A 7 7.40 2.66 -10.81
C THR A 7 5.90 2.91 -10.64
N PRO A 8 5.26 3.69 -11.53
CA PRO A 8 3.82 3.86 -11.51
C PRO A 8 3.05 2.54 -11.45
N GLU A 9 3.52 1.52 -12.17
CA GLU A 9 2.90 0.19 -12.23
C GLU A 9 2.94 -0.52 -10.87
N GLN A 10 4.04 -0.38 -10.13
CA GLN A 10 4.15 -0.91 -8.76
C GLN A 10 3.19 -0.20 -7.80
N ILE A 11 3.03 1.11 -7.94
CA ILE A 11 2.09 1.89 -7.13
C ILE A 11 0.65 1.47 -7.43
N ILE A 12 0.29 1.34 -8.70
CA ILE A 12 -1.06 0.92 -9.11
C ILE A 12 -1.38 -0.48 -8.59
N THR A 13 -0.41 -1.40 -8.65
CA THR A 13 -0.59 -2.77 -8.14
C THR A 13 -0.83 -2.76 -6.64
N ALA A 14 -0.03 -2.01 -5.87
CA ALA A 14 -0.21 -1.88 -4.43
C ALA A 14 -1.56 -1.26 -4.05
N LEU A 15 -2.02 -0.25 -4.80
CA LEU A 15 -3.34 0.37 -4.59
C LEU A 15 -4.49 -0.61 -4.86
N ARG A 16 -4.40 -1.44 -5.90
CA ARG A 16 -5.41 -2.48 -6.18
C ARG A 16 -5.45 -3.55 -5.08
N GLU A 17 -4.30 -3.98 -4.60
CA GLU A 17 -4.22 -4.91 -3.47
C GLU A 17 -4.83 -4.30 -2.20
N ALA A 18 -4.60 -3.00 -1.99
CA ALA A 18 -5.23 -2.26 -0.89
C ALA A 18 -6.75 -2.24 -1.00
N GLU A 19 -7.29 -1.91 -2.19
CA GLU A 19 -8.74 -1.93 -2.45
C GLU A 19 -9.36 -3.31 -2.18
N VAL A 20 -8.71 -4.40 -2.61
CA VAL A 20 -9.17 -5.77 -2.34
C VAL A 20 -9.16 -6.07 -0.83
N GLY A 21 -8.11 -5.65 -0.12
CA GLY A 21 -8.03 -5.81 1.33
C GLY A 21 -9.14 -5.07 2.06
N LEU A 22 -9.40 -3.82 1.69
CA LEU A 22 -10.48 -2.99 2.24
C LEU A 22 -11.86 -3.59 1.93
N ALA A 23 -12.08 -4.08 0.71
CA ALA A 23 -13.33 -4.74 0.31
C ALA A 23 -13.58 -6.05 1.10
N ARG A 24 -12.52 -6.72 1.55
CA ARG A 24 -12.60 -7.90 2.43
C ARG A 24 -12.82 -7.53 3.91
N GLY A 25 -13.02 -6.26 4.23
CA GLY A 25 -13.24 -5.76 5.58
C GLY A 25 -11.97 -5.57 6.39
N LYS A 26 -10.78 -5.62 5.77
CA LYS A 26 -9.53 -5.29 6.48
C LYS A 26 -9.48 -3.79 6.75
N THR A 27 -8.89 -3.43 7.88
CA THR A 27 -8.65 -2.01 8.19
C THR A 27 -7.45 -1.48 7.40
N VAL A 28 -7.43 -0.16 7.18
CA VAL A 28 -6.32 0.52 6.49
C VAL A 28 -4.96 0.18 7.12
N ARG A 29 -4.86 0.13 8.46
CA ARG A 29 -3.62 -0.27 9.16
C ARG A 29 -3.16 -1.69 8.82
N MET A 30 -4.09 -2.63 8.67
CA MET A 30 -3.75 -4.00 8.30
C MET A 30 -3.20 -4.05 6.87
N VAL A 31 -3.87 -3.36 5.95
CA VAL A 31 -3.48 -3.28 4.54
C VAL A 31 -2.09 -2.64 4.39
N ILE A 32 -1.84 -1.52 5.05
CA ILE A 32 -0.53 -0.83 5.03
C ILE A 32 0.57 -1.76 5.55
N ARG A 33 0.31 -2.49 6.64
CA ARG A 33 1.26 -3.45 7.21
C ARG A 33 1.52 -4.64 6.29
N GLU A 34 0.49 -5.15 5.61
CA GLU A 34 0.62 -6.24 4.64
C GLU A 34 1.41 -5.81 3.39
N LEU A 35 1.21 -4.58 2.92
CA LEU A 35 1.91 -4.04 1.76
C LEU A 35 3.34 -3.56 2.08
N GLY A 36 3.73 -3.53 3.36
CA GLY A 36 5.05 -3.04 3.78
C GLY A 36 5.26 -1.55 3.49
N ILE A 37 4.17 -0.78 3.42
CA ILE A 37 4.19 0.65 3.12
C ILE A 37 4.18 1.42 4.46
N SER A 38 4.83 2.58 4.51
CA SER A 38 4.70 3.47 5.66
C SER A 38 3.32 4.13 5.67
N GLU A 39 2.69 4.19 6.84
CA GLU A 39 1.49 5.00 7.01
C GLU A 39 1.80 6.47 6.70
N GLN A 40 1.00 7.09 5.83
CA GLN A 40 1.16 8.50 5.52
C GLN A 40 0.72 9.33 6.73
N THR A 41 1.67 9.97 7.39
CA THR A 41 1.45 11.05 8.36
C THR A 41 1.51 12.40 7.64
N TYR A 42 0.78 13.40 8.14
CA TYR A 42 0.60 14.77 7.59
C TYR A 42 1.77 15.34 6.78
#